data_AF-A0A2Z3HT89-F1
#
_entry.id   AF-A0A2Z3HT89-F1
#
_cell.length_a   1.000
_cell.length_b   1.000
_cell.length_c   1.000
_cell.angle_alpha   90.00
_cell.angle_beta   90.00
_cell.angle_gamma   90.00
#
_symmetry.space_group_name_H-M   'P 1'
#
loop_
_entity.id
_entity.type
_entity.pdbx_description
1 polymer ?
#
loop_
_entity_poly.entity_id
_entity_poly.type
_entity_poly.pdbx_seq_one_letter_code
_entity_poly.pdbx_strand_id
1 'polypeptide(L)' 'MAEPPVDHRETARAILRTDAPLREKEGQFLGGLAYRAEPISERQANWLAVLVSRYGPKAGGAHD' A
#
# COMPACT_ATOMS: atom_id res chain seq x y z
N MET A 1 -9.02 -15.24 16.22
CA MET A 1 -9.67 -14.24 15.34
C MET A 1 -8.74 -14.06 14.16
N ALA A 2 -9.21 -14.31 12.93
CA ALA A 2 -8.41 -14.02 11.74
C ALA A 2 -8.29 -12.50 11.64
N GLU A 3 -7.07 -11.98 11.55
CA GLU A 3 -6.83 -10.58 11.25
C GLU A 3 -7.59 -10.24 9.95
N PRO A 4 -8.30 -9.11 9.88
CA PRO A 4 -9.00 -8.76 8.65
C PRO A 4 -7.98 -8.72 7.51
N PRO A 5 -8.32 -9.23 6.31
CA PRO A 5 -7.42 -9.15 5.18
C PRO A 5 -7.04 -7.69 5.00
N VAL A 6 -5.75 -7.39 5.09
CA VAL A 6 -5.19 -6.04 4.93
C VAL A 6 -5.77 -5.46 3.63
N ASP A 7 -6.68 -4.49 3.73
CA ASP A 7 -7.37 -3.97 2.56
C ASP A 7 -6.35 -3.26 1.67
N HIS A 8 -6.23 -3.75 0.43
CA HIS A 8 -5.24 -3.25 -0.52
C HIS A 8 -5.44 -1.77 -0.84
N ARG A 9 -6.67 -1.27 -0.74
CA ARG A 9 -7.00 0.15 -0.98
C ARG A 9 -6.51 0.99 0.18
N GLU A 10 -6.77 0.56 1.41
CA GLU A 10 -6.28 1.27 2.59
C GLU A 10 -4.75 1.32 2.64
N THR A 11 -4.11 0.20 2.32
CA THR A 11 -2.65 0.12 2.23
C THR A 11 -2.08 1.08 1.17
N ALA A 12 -2.69 1.08 -0.03
CA ALA A 12 -2.26 1.99 -1.08
C ALA A 12 -2.48 3.46 -0.71
N ARG A 13 -3.62 3.78 -0.06
CA ARG A 13 -3.92 5.12 0.45
C ARG A 13 -3.01 5.54 1.58
N ALA A 14 -2.55 4.62 2.42
CA ALA A 14 -1.60 4.91 3.49
C ALA A 14 -0.26 5.37 2.88
N ILE A 15 0.24 4.64 1.89
CA ILE A 15 1.49 5.00 1.19
C ILE A 15 1.32 6.33 0.42
N LEU A 16 0.20 6.54 -0.29
CA LEU A 16 -0.03 7.79 -1.03
C LEU A 16 -0.15 9.03 -0.12
N ARG A 17 -0.47 8.84 1.16
CA ARG A 17 -0.57 9.91 2.15
C ARG A 17 0.77 10.23 2.80
N THR A 18 1.82 9.44 2.58
CA THR A 18 3.16 9.77 3.07
C THR A 18 3.88 10.69 2.09
N ASP A 19 4.89 11.42 2.58
CA ASP A 19 5.82 12.21 1.76
C ASP A 19 6.87 11.30 1.07
N ALA A 20 6.51 10.06 0.77
CA ALA A 20 7.44 9.11 0.15
C ALA A 20 7.81 9.58 -1.26
N PRO A 21 9.10 9.49 -1.67
CA PRO A 21 9.54 9.82 -3.01
C PRO A 21 9.15 8.72 -4.00
N LEU A 22 7.84 8.61 -4.28
CA LEU A 22 7.27 7.65 -5.22
C LEU A 22 7.71 8.00 -6.65
N ARG A 23 8.11 6.99 -7.41
CA ARG A 23 8.25 7.13 -8.86
C ARG A 23 6.86 7.22 -9.49
N GLU A 24 6.77 7.85 -10.65
CA GLU A 24 5.50 8.02 -11.38
C GLU A 24 4.69 6.71 -11.50
N LYS A 25 5.35 5.62 -11.90
CA LYS A 25 4.72 4.29 -12.01
C LYS A 25 4.21 3.72 -10.69
N GLU A 26 4.86 4.06 -9.58
CA GLU A 26 4.48 3.61 -8.23
C GLU A 26 3.26 4.40 -7.76
N GLY A 27 3.26 5.72 -7.97
CA GLY A 27 2.11 6.59 -7.71
C GLY A 27 0.87 6.21 -8.54
N GLN A 28 1.04 5.94 -9.84
CA GLN A 28 -0.06 5.48 -10.70
C GLN A 28 -0.63 4.13 -10.24
N PHE A 29 0.25 3.17 -9.91
CA PHE A 29 -0.17 1.86 -9.42
C PHE A 29 -0.96 1.97 -8.10
N LEU A 30 -0.44 2.71 -7.12
CA LEU A 30 -1.08 2.93 -5.83
C LEU A 30 -2.39 3.72 -5.99
N GLY A 31 -2.40 4.73 -6.86
CA GLY A 31 -3.58 5.55 -7.16
C GLY A 31 -4.72 4.71 -7.74
N GLY A 32 -4.40 3.79 -8.66
CA GLY A 32 -5.38 2.83 -9.18
C GLY A 32 -5.86 1.85 -8.09
N LEU A 33 -4.94 1.31 -7.28
CA LEU A 33 -5.29 0.37 -6.21
C LEU A 33 -6.19 1.00 -5.15
N ALA A 34 -5.98 2.27 -4.82
CA ALA A 34 -6.71 3.01 -3.79
C ALA A 34 -8.22 3.12 -4.03
N TYR A 35 -8.69 2.89 -5.25
CA TYR A 35 -10.11 2.94 -5.62
C TYR A 35 -10.60 1.64 -6.26
N ARG A 36 -9.75 0.63 -6.39
CA ARG A 36 -10.12 -0.64 -7.03
C ARG A 36 -11.00 -1.48 -6.13
N ALA A 37 -12.24 -1.72 -6.57
CA ALA A 37 -13.20 -2.57 -5.87
C ALA A 37 -12.93 -4.07 -6.05
N GLU A 38 -12.34 -4.47 -7.18
CA GLU A 38 -11.99 -5.86 -7.45
C GLU A 38 -10.79 -6.33 -6.60
N PRO A 39 -10.73 -7.63 -6.27
CA PRO A 39 -9.53 -8.21 -5.67
C PRO A 39 -8.32 -8.05 -6.60
N ILE A 40 -7.16 -7.83 -6.00
CA ILE A 40 -5.90 -7.73 -6.73
C ILE A 40 -5.35 -9.11 -7.05
N SER A 41 -4.64 -9.23 -8.17
CA SER A 41 -3.94 -10.48 -8.50
C SER A 41 -2.74 -10.71 -7.58
N GLU A 42 -2.26 -11.94 -7.48
CA GLU A 42 -1.09 -12.28 -6.65
C GLU A 42 0.15 -11.45 -7.02
N ARG A 43 0.35 -11.16 -8.31
CA ARG A 43 1.42 -10.27 -8.78
C ARG A 43 1.27 -8.84 -8.25
N GLN A 44 0.05 -8.32 -8.21
CA GLN A 44 -0.25 -6.99 -7.68
C GLN A 44 -0.08 -6.97 -6.16
N ALA A 45 -0.47 -8.05 -5.46
CA ALA A 45 -0.26 -8.20 -4.03
C ALA A 45 1.24 -8.22 -3.67
N ASN A 46 2.03 -9.00 -4.40
CA ASN A 46 3.49 -9.03 -4.25
C ASN A 46 4.11 -7.66 -4.51
N TRP A 47 3.66 -6.94 -5.54
CA TRP A 47 4.14 -5.60 -5.81
C TRP A 47 3.76 -4.59 -4.71
N LEU A 48 2.52 -4.66 -4.21
CA LEU A 48 2.08 -3.85 -3.07
C LEU A 48 2.93 -4.13 -1.82
N ALA A 49 3.24 -5.38 -1.52
CA ALA A 49 4.09 -5.75 -0.39
C ALA A 49 5.51 -5.14 -0.51
N VAL A 50 6.08 -5.11 -1.72
CA VAL A 50 7.36 -4.42 -1.98
C VAL A 50 7.25 -2.91 -1.69
N LEU A 51 6.15 -2.27 -2.10
CA LEU A 51 5.94 -0.84 -1.84
C LEU A 51 5.71 -0.55 -0.35
N VAL A 52 4.98 -1.41 0.36
CA VAL A 52 4.85 -1.33 1.83
C VAL A 52 6.19 -1.50 2.50
N SER A 53 7.02 -2.45 2.07
CA SER A 53 8.36 -2.63 2.65
C SER A 53 9.27 -1.41 2.45
N ARG A 54 9.09 -0.68 1.33
CA ARG A 54 9.88 0.51 0.99
C ARG A 54 9.39 1.79 1.66
N TYR A 55 8.08 1.99 1.69
CA TYR A 55 7.44 3.28 2.00
C TYR A 55 6.38 3.19 3.10
N GLY A 56 5.96 1.98 3.44
CA GLY A 56 5.05 1.76 4.55
C GLY A 56 5.69 2.22 5.85
N PRO A 57 4.86 2.58 6.85
CA PRO A 57 5.39 2.86 8.17
C PRO A 57 6.18 1.65 8.63
N LYS A 58 7.48 1.81 8.91
CA LYS A 58 8.22 0.77 9.63
C LYS A 58 7.44 0.53 10.91
N ALA A 59 6.93 -0.68 11.10
CA ALA A 59 6.40 -1.13 12.37
C ALA A 59 7.47 -0.83 13.44
N GLY A 60 7.31 0.25 14.19
CA GLY A 60 8.37 0.86 15.01
C GLY A 60 8.36 2.38 15.12
N GLY A 61 7.41 3.09 14.50
CA GLY A 61 7.17 4.51 14.77
C GLY A 61 5.78 4.72 15.36
N ALA A 62 5.59 4.36 16.63
CA ALA A 62 4.58 5.00 17.45
C ALA A 62 4.87 6.50 17.40
N HIS A 63 3.98 7.28 16.80
CA HIS A 63 3.99 8.71 16.99
C HIS A 63 3.47 8.94 18.41
N ASP A 64 4.38 9.41 19.27
CA ASP A 64 4.12 10.08 20.54
C ASP A 64 3.06 11.19 20.37
#